data_AF-A0A178EYA9-F1
#
_entry.id   AF-A0A178EYA9-F1
#
_cell.length_a   1.000
_cell.length_b   1.000
_cell.length_c   1.000
_cell.angle_alpha   90.00
_cell.angle_beta   90.00
_cell.angle_gamma   90.00
#
_symmetry.space_group_name_H-M   'P 1'
#
loop_
_entity.id
_entity.type
_entity.pdbx_description
1 polymer ?
#
loop_
_entity_poly.entity_id
_entity_poly.type
_entity_poly.pdbx_seq_one_letter_code
_entity_poly.pdbx_strand_id
1 'polypeptide(L)'
;MAERDGPLKAVQVDALVVMKIIKHCTQTFPTTATGSLVGMDVKGTLEITNCFPFPVVDLPPDSHLDISPSSGAASAPRAKSNVAYQAEMIRMLREVNIDANNVGYYTSANMGNFLNLNVIENQYFYQKDMNETAVTLVHDVSRSSQGPLSLRAFRLSPQFMTAFKENKFTAEKHSDIFVELPVTIHNSHLLTTYLHQIPTTAPKEELDLPPSLAALLASPLSNPPMNTPNFDNLSLNIDPFLEKNCDLLLESIETHHTENNNFQYYQRALAREQTKIAAWQAKRKAENVSRAQLKQPLLAEDEWQRLFKLPQEPSRLESMLNTCQAEQYSRQIDGFVAATTGKMFGIKGNLVPDSQS
;
A
#
# COMPACT_ATOMS: atom_id res chain seq x y z
N MET A 1 23.53 -25.76 11.42
CA MET A 1 22.81 -25.40 10.18
C MET A 1 21.42 -24.98 10.62
N ALA A 2 21.15 -23.68 10.67
CA ALA A 2 19.82 -23.21 11.08
C ALA A 2 18.82 -23.66 10.01
N GLU A 3 17.78 -24.35 10.44
CA GLU A 3 16.64 -24.77 9.63
C GLU A 3 16.10 -23.50 8.94
N ARG A 4 16.00 -23.52 7.61
CA ARG A 4 15.41 -22.40 6.86
C ARG A 4 13.94 -22.34 7.27
N ASP A 5 13.59 -21.38 8.12
CA ASP A 5 12.21 -21.11 8.48
C ASP A 5 11.41 -20.87 7.18
N GLY A 6 10.20 -21.44 7.12
CA GLY A 6 9.36 -21.39 5.93
C GLY A 6 8.93 -19.96 5.56
N PRO A 7 8.17 -19.77 4.47
CA PRO A 7 7.67 -18.44 4.11
C PRO A 7 6.82 -17.85 5.25
N LEU A 8 7.02 -16.55 5.54
CA LEU A 8 6.25 -15.82 6.54
C LEU A 8 4.73 -15.98 6.33
N LYS A 9 4.02 -16.34 7.40
CA LYS A 9 2.58 -16.61 7.38
C LYS A 9 1.76 -15.50 8.04
N ALA A 10 2.31 -14.86 9.07
CA ALA A 10 1.60 -13.87 9.87
C ALA A 10 2.57 -12.82 10.41
N VAL A 11 2.02 -11.67 10.78
CA VAL A 11 2.76 -10.58 11.41
C VAL A 11 2.13 -10.30 12.76
N GLN A 12 2.95 -10.32 13.80
CA GLN A 12 2.58 -9.94 15.15
C GLN A 12 3.22 -8.59 15.44
N VAL A 13 2.42 -7.60 15.85
CA VAL A 13 2.88 -6.24 16.10
C VAL A 13 2.60 -5.88 17.55
N ASP A 14 3.64 -5.42 18.25
CA ASP A 14 3.46 -4.91 19.61
C ASP A 14 2.64 -3.60 19.60
N ALA A 15 1.74 -3.44 20.57
CA ALA A 15 0.92 -2.22 20.64
C ALA A 15 1.74 -0.93 20.73
N LEU A 16 2.96 -0.97 21.32
CA LEU A 16 3.85 0.18 21.33
C LEU A 16 4.22 0.66 19.92
N VAL A 17 4.48 -0.29 19.01
CA VAL A 17 4.79 0.00 17.60
C VAL A 17 3.59 0.64 16.93
N VAL A 18 2.40 0.06 17.13
CA VAL A 18 1.14 0.61 16.59
C VAL A 18 0.95 2.06 17.05
N MET A 19 1.12 2.35 18.34
CA MET A 19 0.97 3.70 18.89
C MET A 19 2.01 4.69 18.33
N LYS A 20 3.26 4.27 18.15
CA LYS A 20 4.30 5.09 17.53
C LYS A 20 3.98 5.41 16.07
N ILE A 21 3.53 4.42 15.31
CA ILE A 21 3.14 4.60 13.90
C ILE A 21 1.94 5.55 13.81
N ILE A 22 0.88 5.33 14.58
CA ILE A 22 -0.30 6.22 14.60
C ILE A 22 0.13 7.64 14.93
N LYS A 23 0.89 7.85 16.01
CA LYS A 23 1.36 9.17 16.41
C LYS A 23 2.13 9.87 15.29
N HIS A 24 3.09 9.16 14.67
CA HIS A 24 3.90 9.72 13.59
C HIS A 24 3.05 10.09 12.38
N CYS A 25 2.24 9.14 11.89
CA CYS A 25 1.43 9.33 10.70
C CYS A 25 0.36 10.42 10.89
N THR A 26 -0.24 10.54 12.07
CA THR A 26 -1.22 11.60 12.37
C THR A 26 -0.55 12.98 12.48
N GLN A 27 0.65 13.08 13.05
CA GLN A 27 1.38 14.36 13.18
C GLN A 27 1.90 14.88 11.83
N THR A 28 2.26 13.97 10.93
CA THR A 28 2.81 14.30 9.61
C THR A 28 1.71 14.44 8.54
N PHE A 29 0.47 14.04 8.82
CA PHE A 29 -0.64 14.17 7.89
C PHE A 29 -0.84 15.64 7.45
N PRO A 30 -0.97 15.94 6.14
CA PRO A 30 -1.26 15.02 5.03
C PRO A 30 -0.03 14.47 4.27
N THR A 31 1.20 14.79 4.68
CA THR A 31 2.39 14.28 3.98
C THR A 31 2.67 12.82 4.35
N THR A 32 3.37 12.09 3.48
CA THR A 32 3.66 10.66 3.71
C THR A 32 4.77 10.50 4.74
N ALA A 33 4.43 9.88 5.87
CA ALA A 33 5.35 9.48 6.92
C ALA A 33 5.90 8.07 6.63
N THR A 34 7.22 7.90 6.75
CA THR A 34 7.87 6.59 6.63
C THR A 34 8.82 6.34 7.81
N GLY A 35 9.10 5.08 8.10
CA GLY A 35 10.06 4.71 9.15
C GLY A 35 10.47 3.24 9.10
N SER A 36 11.50 2.88 9.85
CA SER A 36 12.03 1.52 9.92
C SER A 36 11.27 0.68 10.93
N LEU A 37 11.10 -0.60 10.60
CA LEU A 37 10.55 -1.62 11.49
C LEU A 37 11.67 -2.52 12.00
N VAL A 38 11.53 -2.94 13.25
CA VAL A 38 12.51 -3.73 13.96
C VAL A 38 11.80 -4.88 14.67
N GLY A 39 12.39 -6.07 14.60
CA GLY A 39 11.75 -7.28 15.11
C GLY A 39 12.53 -8.54 14.78
N MET A 40 11.92 -9.71 14.98
CA MET A 40 12.53 -11.00 14.67
C MET A 40 11.48 -11.98 14.14
N ASP A 41 11.89 -12.89 13.28
CA ASP A 41 11.05 -14.00 12.82
C ASP A 41 11.11 -15.14 13.85
N VAL A 42 9.94 -15.57 14.32
CA VAL A 42 9.78 -16.68 15.25
C VAL A 42 8.88 -17.72 14.59
N LYS A 43 9.49 -18.77 14.01
CA LYS A 43 8.78 -19.92 13.44
C LYS A 43 7.77 -19.55 12.33
N GLY A 44 8.09 -18.54 11.52
CA GLY A 44 7.24 -18.07 10.41
C GLY A 44 6.20 -17.02 10.80
N THR A 45 6.24 -16.50 12.03
CA THR A 45 5.51 -15.30 12.46
C THR A 45 6.51 -14.19 12.70
N LEU A 46 6.37 -13.08 11.97
CA LEU A 46 7.23 -11.93 12.14
C LEU A 46 6.78 -11.09 13.34
N GLU A 47 7.57 -11.08 14.41
CA GLU A 47 7.30 -10.29 15.62
C GLU A 47 7.97 -8.92 15.51
N ILE A 48 7.16 -7.87 15.39
CA ILE A 48 7.62 -6.48 15.28
C ILE A 48 7.52 -5.84 16.67
N THR A 49 8.67 -5.67 17.31
CA THR A 49 8.80 -5.22 18.71
C THR A 49 9.02 -3.72 18.81
N ASN A 50 9.65 -3.10 17.81
CA ASN A 50 9.94 -1.67 17.84
C ASN A 50 9.94 -1.03 16.44
N CYS A 51 9.83 0.31 16.40
CA CYS A 51 9.94 1.09 15.18
C CYS A 51 10.49 2.49 15.48
N PHE A 52 11.04 3.14 14.46
CA PHE A 52 11.47 4.52 14.52
C PHE A 52 11.24 5.24 13.18
N PRO A 53 10.87 6.54 13.20
CA PRO A 53 10.61 7.31 11.99
C PRO A 53 11.91 7.62 11.24
N PHE A 54 11.81 7.75 9.91
CA PHE A 54 12.89 8.35 9.12
C PHE A 54 12.81 9.87 9.22
N PRO A 55 13.97 10.56 9.28
CA PRO A 55 13.99 12.01 9.32
C PRO A 55 13.48 12.58 7.98
N VAL A 56 12.69 13.65 8.08
CA VAL A 56 12.35 14.49 6.92
C VAL A 56 13.55 15.38 6.63
N VAL A 57 14.03 15.38 5.38
CA VAL A 57 15.11 16.26 4.96
C VAL A 57 14.46 17.51 4.36
N ASP A 58 14.44 18.60 5.11
CA ASP A 58 14.05 19.91 4.58
C ASP A 58 15.14 20.38 3.60
N LEU A 59 14.85 20.30 2.31
CA LEU A 59 15.73 20.87 1.28
C LEU A 59 15.56 22.39 1.26
N PRO A 60 16.64 23.18 1.41
CA PRO A 60 16.55 24.63 1.33
C PRO A 60 16.12 25.10 -0.08
N PRO A 61 15.40 26.23 -0.19
CA PRO A 61 14.72 26.66 -1.42
C PRO A 61 15.63 27.09 -2.59
N ASP A 62 16.96 27.07 -2.43
CA ASP A 62 17.93 27.57 -3.43
C ASP A 62 18.46 26.51 -4.42
N SER A 63 18.01 25.26 -4.37
CA SER A 63 18.39 24.27 -5.38
C SER A 63 17.51 24.41 -6.62
N HIS A 64 18.08 24.94 -7.70
CA HIS A 64 17.49 25.12 -9.04
C HIS A 64 17.21 23.79 -9.78
N LEU A 65 16.69 22.78 -9.07
CA LEU A 65 16.19 21.53 -9.62
C LEU A 65 14.66 21.62 -9.59
N ASP A 66 14.05 21.68 -10.78
CA ASP A 66 12.60 21.73 -11.01
C ASP A 66 11.90 20.47 -10.44
N ILE A 67 11.69 20.44 -9.13
CA ILE A 67 10.85 19.47 -8.45
C ILE A 67 9.74 20.28 -7.75
N SER A 68 8.51 19.96 -8.13
CA SER A 68 7.22 20.47 -7.62
C SER A 68 7.22 21.00 -6.17
N PRO A 69 6.47 22.08 -5.85
CA PRO A 69 6.50 22.75 -4.55
C PRO A 69 5.72 21.98 -3.46
N SER A 70 6.22 20.80 -3.04
CA SER A 70 5.64 20.04 -1.91
C SER A 70 6.63 19.13 -1.15
N SER A 71 7.94 19.39 -1.19
CA SER A 71 8.98 18.52 -0.59
C SER A 71 9.14 18.61 0.94
N GLY A 72 8.04 18.42 1.69
CA GLY A 72 8.07 18.00 3.10
C GLY A 72 7.95 16.47 3.27
N ALA A 73 8.15 15.72 2.18
CA ALA A 73 8.02 14.27 2.18
C ALA A 73 9.31 13.60 2.68
N ALA A 74 9.17 12.59 3.55
CA ALA A 74 10.29 11.80 4.02
C ALA A 74 11.04 11.18 2.82
N SER A 75 12.37 11.26 2.82
CA SER A 75 13.17 10.64 1.77
C SER A 75 12.87 9.14 1.69
N ALA A 76 12.95 8.56 0.49
CA ALA A 76 12.57 7.16 0.28
C ALA A 76 13.33 6.25 1.26
N PRO A 77 12.69 5.24 1.87
CA PRO A 77 13.36 4.26 2.73
C PRO A 77 14.65 3.65 2.15
N ARG A 78 14.76 3.53 0.81
CA ARG A 78 15.97 3.07 0.09
C ARG A 78 17.08 4.12 -0.08
N ALA A 79 16.86 5.37 0.34
CA ALA A 79 17.84 6.45 0.19
C ALA A 79 19.09 6.18 1.02
N LYS A 80 20.28 6.50 0.48
CA LYS A 80 21.56 6.23 1.16
C LYS A 80 21.66 6.88 2.54
N SER A 81 21.11 8.09 2.70
CA SER A 81 21.00 8.80 3.98
C SER A 81 20.20 8.00 5.01
N ASN A 82 19.04 7.47 4.61
CA ASN A 82 18.18 6.66 5.47
C ASN A 82 18.84 5.32 5.82
N VAL A 83 19.56 4.68 4.90
CA VAL A 83 20.29 3.43 5.18
C VAL A 83 21.39 3.68 6.23
N ALA A 84 22.13 4.79 6.13
CA ALA A 84 23.14 5.16 7.12
C ALA A 84 22.51 5.48 8.49
N TYR A 85 21.45 6.29 8.49
CA TYR A 85 20.69 6.62 9.70
C TYR A 85 20.11 5.37 10.38
N GLN A 86 19.54 4.46 9.58
CA GLN A 86 18.99 3.19 10.05
C GLN A 86 20.06 2.34 10.72
N ALA A 87 21.25 2.21 10.12
CA ALA A 87 22.36 1.45 10.68
C ALA A 87 22.82 2.03 12.03
N GLU A 88 22.88 3.36 12.15
CA GLU A 88 23.24 4.03 13.41
C GLU A 88 22.16 3.86 14.48
N MET A 89 20.89 4.03 14.14
CA MET A 89 19.77 3.82 15.07
C MET A 89 19.69 2.38 15.56
N ILE A 90 19.91 1.41 14.67
CA ILE A 90 20.01 -0.01 15.05
C ILE A 90 21.16 -0.22 16.05
N ARG A 91 22.32 0.41 15.83
CA ARG A 91 23.45 0.34 16.77
C ARG A 91 23.06 0.88 18.15
N MET A 92 22.39 2.04 18.20
CA MET A 92 21.92 2.64 19.46
C MET A 92 20.87 1.78 20.16
N LEU A 93 19.94 1.17 19.43
CA LEU A 93 18.93 0.27 20.03
C LEU A 93 19.56 -0.98 20.64
N ARG A 94 20.64 -1.51 20.04
CA ARG A 94 21.39 -2.63 20.61
C ARG A 94 22.10 -2.26 21.92
N GLU A 95 22.59 -1.03 22.05
CA GLU A 95 23.19 -0.55 23.31
C GLU A 95 22.18 -0.52 24.46
N VAL A 96 20.88 -0.32 24.15
CA VAL A 96 19.77 -0.34 25.12
C VAL A 96 19.20 -1.76 25.32
N ASN A 97 19.86 -2.80 24.79
CA ASN A 97 19.42 -4.20 24.85
C ASN A 97 18.03 -4.44 24.23
N ILE A 98 17.67 -3.66 23.21
CA ILE A 98 16.48 -3.91 22.40
C ILE A 98 16.90 -4.79 21.23
N ASP A 99 16.10 -5.82 20.91
CA ASP A 99 16.28 -6.59 19.68
C ASP A 99 16.13 -5.65 18.48
N ALA A 100 17.21 -5.52 17.71
CA ALA A 100 17.37 -4.51 16.68
C ALA A 100 17.67 -5.13 15.30
N ASN A 101 16.96 -6.18 14.91
CA ASN A 101 17.01 -6.66 13.54
C ASN A 101 15.99 -5.90 12.68
N ASN A 102 16.44 -5.37 11.55
CA ASN A 102 15.54 -4.70 10.62
C ASN A 102 14.66 -5.76 9.93
N VAL A 103 13.36 -5.49 9.87
CA VAL A 103 12.34 -6.40 9.30
C VAL A 103 11.48 -5.72 8.24
N GLY A 104 11.85 -4.51 7.82
CA GLY A 104 11.16 -3.75 6.79
C GLY A 104 10.89 -2.31 7.23
N TYR A 105 9.80 -1.74 6.72
CA TYR A 105 9.46 -0.35 6.95
C TYR A 105 7.95 -0.14 7.04
N TYR A 106 7.52 0.98 7.64
CA TYR A 106 6.14 1.40 7.59
C TYR A 106 5.99 2.66 6.75
N THR A 107 4.79 2.84 6.19
CA THR A 107 4.39 4.03 5.44
C THR A 107 2.97 4.41 5.79
N SER A 108 2.70 5.71 5.88
CA SER A 108 1.33 6.21 5.93
C SER A 108 0.69 6.12 4.56
N ALA A 109 -0.62 5.93 4.53
CA ALA A 109 -1.47 6.10 3.36
C ALA A 109 -2.57 7.12 3.67
N ASN A 110 -3.09 7.74 2.62
CA ASN A 110 -4.27 8.59 2.71
C ASN A 110 -5.33 8.07 1.73
N MET A 111 -6.54 7.76 2.21
CA MET A 111 -7.63 7.22 1.39
C MET A 111 -7.19 5.98 0.59
N GLY A 112 -6.35 5.10 1.13
CA GLY A 112 -5.85 3.95 0.37
C GLY A 112 -4.88 4.24 -0.77
N ASN A 113 -4.42 5.49 -0.97
CA ASN A 113 -3.39 5.81 -1.94
C ASN A 113 -2.00 5.42 -1.39
N PHE A 114 -1.55 4.20 -1.70
CA PHE A 114 -0.21 3.72 -1.35
C PHE A 114 0.42 2.83 -2.43
N LEU A 115 -0.32 2.39 -3.45
CA LEU A 115 0.17 1.50 -4.49
C LEU A 115 0.94 2.30 -5.54
N ASN A 116 2.10 2.81 -5.14
CA ASN A 116 2.98 3.64 -5.95
C ASN A 116 4.26 2.88 -6.31
N LEU A 117 4.88 3.27 -7.44
CA LEU A 117 6.16 2.69 -7.89
C LEU A 117 7.24 2.82 -6.82
N ASN A 118 7.25 3.94 -6.07
CA ASN A 118 8.15 4.14 -4.94
C ASN A 118 8.01 3.05 -3.87
N VAL A 119 6.78 2.62 -3.53
CA VAL A 119 6.54 1.57 -2.53
C VAL A 119 7.07 0.23 -3.03
N ILE A 120 6.87 -0.08 -4.32
CA ILE A 120 7.43 -1.29 -4.93
C ILE A 120 8.96 -1.29 -4.89
N GLU A 121 9.60 -0.19 -5.31
CA GLU A 121 11.06 -0.11 -5.32
C GLU A 121 11.66 -0.25 -3.92
N ASN A 122 11.03 0.39 -2.93
CA ASN A 122 11.45 0.28 -1.53
C ASN A 122 11.27 -1.16 -1.01
N GLN A 123 10.11 -1.77 -1.25
CA GLN A 123 9.85 -3.14 -0.79
C GLN A 123 10.75 -4.16 -1.51
N TYR A 124 11.01 -3.99 -2.81
CA TYR A 124 11.97 -4.81 -3.55
C TYR A 124 13.37 -4.70 -2.98
N PHE A 125 13.82 -3.49 -2.62
CA PHE A 125 15.12 -3.26 -1.97
C PHE A 125 15.24 -4.05 -0.67
N TYR A 126 14.27 -3.93 0.24
CA TYR A 126 14.30 -4.66 1.51
C TYR A 126 14.15 -6.17 1.33
N GLN A 127 13.27 -6.65 0.46
CA GLN A 127 13.09 -8.09 0.26
C GLN A 127 14.27 -8.78 -0.42
N LYS A 128 14.97 -8.06 -1.31
CA LYS A 128 16.18 -8.55 -1.97
C LYS A 128 17.32 -8.73 -0.97
N ASP A 129 17.54 -7.76 -0.10
CA ASP A 129 18.70 -7.75 0.81
C ASP A 129 18.45 -8.56 2.10
N MET A 130 17.18 -8.73 2.49
CA MET A 130 16.79 -9.35 3.78
C MET A 130 16.18 -10.75 3.66
N ASN A 131 16.48 -11.48 2.57
CA ASN A 131 16.06 -12.88 2.38
C ASN A 131 14.55 -13.12 2.60
N GLU A 132 13.70 -12.34 1.93
CA GLU A 132 12.24 -12.55 1.84
C GLU A 132 11.41 -12.30 3.13
N THR A 133 12.02 -12.01 4.28
CA THR A 133 11.30 -11.75 5.54
C THR A 133 10.84 -10.30 5.71
N ALA A 134 11.22 -9.40 4.80
CA ALA A 134 10.85 -8.00 4.89
C ALA A 134 9.37 -7.76 4.59
N VAL A 135 8.70 -6.97 5.44
CA VAL A 135 7.29 -6.61 5.34
C VAL A 135 7.13 -5.08 5.33
N THR A 136 6.18 -4.58 4.54
CA THR A 136 5.71 -3.18 4.63
C THR A 136 4.45 -3.11 5.50
N LEU A 137 4.46 -2.29 6.55
CA LEU A 137 3.23 -1.92 7.25
C LEU A 137 2.65 -0.64 6.67
N VAL A 138 1.38 -0.69 6.26
CA VAL A 138 0.66 0.47 5.73
C VAL A 138 -0.41 0.89 6.74
N HIS A 139 -0.27 2.10 7.28
CA HIS A 139 -1.27 2.70 8.14
C HIS A 139 -2.05 3.79 7.39
N ASP A 140 -3.35 3.58 7.22
CA ASP A 140 -4.23 4.56 6.61
C ASP A 140 -4.82 5.47 7.69
N VAL A 141 -4.30 6.70 7.77
CA VAL A 141 -4.67 7.67 8.81
C VAL A 141 -6.13 8.05 8.69
N SER A 142 -6.58 8.24 7.46
CA SER A 142 -7.87 8.83 7.16
C SER A 142 -9.00 7.80 7.10
N ARG A 143 -8.68 6.53 6.88
CA ARG A 143 -9.60 5.42 7.21
C ARG A 143 -9.67 5.17 8.72
N SER A 144 -8.55 5.25 9.43
CA SER A 144 -8.52 5.03 10.88
C SER A 144 -9.27 6.10 11.66
N SER A 145 -9.34 7.34 11.15
CA SER A 145 -10.15 8.40 11.75
C SER A 145 -11.67 8.17 11.62
N GLN A 146 -12.12 7.28 10.73
CA GLN A 146 -13.53 6.88 10.60
C GLN A 146 -13.94 5.76 11.56
N GLY A 147 -12.98 5.24 12.34
CA GLY A 147 -13.25 4.36 13.47
C GLY A 147 -12.32 3.15 13.60
N PRO A 148 -12.40 2.15 12.70
CA PRO A 148 -11.57 0.97 12.80
C PRO A 148 -10.12 1.27 12.45
N LEU A 149 -9.19 0.78 13.27
CA LEU A 149 -7.76 0.85 12.98
C LEU A 149 -7.45 0.19 11.63
N SER A 150 -6.93 0.96 10.70
CA SER A 150 -6.48 0.48 9.40
C SER A 150 -4.97 0.33 9.41
N LEU A 151 -4.51 -0.87 9.74
CA LEU A 151 -3.11 -1.28 9.69
C LEU A 151 -3.02 -2.60 8.93
N ARG A 152 -2.34 -2.58 7.76
CA ARG A 152 -2.22 -3.74 6.87
C ARG A 152 -0.75 -4.07 6.64
N ALA A 153 -0.44 -5.34 6.56
CA ALA A 153 0.91 -5.83 6.28
C ALA A 153 0.96 -6.39 4.86
N PHE A 154 1.90 -5.90 4.06
CA PHE A 154 2.10 -6.35 2.69
C PHE A 154 3.53 -6.80 2.44
N ARG A 155 3.65 -7.75 1.52
CA ARG A 155 4.92 -8.18 0.95
C ARG A 155 4.77 -8.33 -0.57
N LEU A 156 5.82 -8.16 -1.37
CA LEU A 156 5.70 -8.47 -2.81
C LEU A 156 5.62 -9.98 -3.01
N SER A 157 4.88 -10.39 -4.03
CA SER A 157 4.81 -11.80 -4.40
C SER A 157 6.16 -12.27 -4.98
N PRO A 158 6.56 -13.53 -4.76
CA PRO A 158 7.80 -14.07 -5.33
C PRO A 158 7.84 -14.01 -6.86
N GLN A 159 6.67 -14.14 -7.50
CA GLN A 159 6.51 -14.02 -8.94
C GLN A 159 6.83 -12.59 -9.41
N PHE A 160 6.26 -11.60 -8.71
CA PHE A 160 6.50 -10.19 -9.01
C PHE A 160 7.95 -9.78 -8.73
N MET A 161 8.59 -10.30 -7.68
CA MET A 161 10.01 -10.08 -7.40
C MET A 161 10.91 -10.55 -8.57
N THR A 162 10.58 -11.70 -9.16
CA THR A 162 11.33 -12.25 -10.31
C THR A 162 11.10 -11.41 -11.56
N ALA A 163 9.84 -11.05 -11.86
CA ALA A 163 9.49 -10.20 -12.99
C ALA A 163 10.12 -8.80 -12.89
N PHE A 164 10.14 -8.20 -11.70
CA PHE A 164 10.75 -6.89 -11.45
C PHE A 164 12.28 -6.94 -11.60
N LYS A 165 12.93 -8.04 -11.23
CA LYS A 165 14.37 -8.25 -11.47
C LYS A 165 14.71 -8.30 -12.96
N GLU A 166 13.83 -8.89 -13.77
CA GLU A 166 14.02 -9.03 -15.22
C GLU A 166 13.61 -7.78 -16.01
N ASN A 167 12.90 -6.83 -15.40
CA ASN A 167 12.35 -5.63 -16.04
C ASN A 167 11.50 -5.92 -17.30
N LYS A 168 10.90 -7.11 -17.36
CA LYS A 168 10.04 -7.54 -18.47
C LYS A 168 8.58 -7.58 -18.03
N PHE A 169 7.90 -6.46 -18.15
CA PHE A 169 6.46 -6.34 -17.92
C PHE A 169 5.69 -6.37 -19.25
N THR A 170 5.86 -7.46 -20.00
CA THR A 170 5.20 -7.70 -21.30
C THR A 170 3.99 -8.60 -21.11
N ALA A 171 2.83 -8.23 -21.67
CA ALA A 171 1.49 -8.85 -21.75
C ALA A 171 0.97 -9.99 -20.81
N GLU A 172 1.79 -10.71 -20.06
CA GLU A 172 1.41 -11.78 -19.16
C GLU A 172 0.80 -11.22 -17.87
N LYS A 173 -0.28 -11.87 -17.41
CA LYS A 173 -1.08 -11.46 -16.27
C LYS A 173 -0.33 -11.74 -14.97
N HIS A 174 0.51 -10.80 -14.54
CA HIS A 174 0.99 -10.77 -13.16
C HIS A 174 -0.10 -10.14 -12.27
N SER A 175 -1.17 -10.89 -11.97
CA SER A 175 -2.33 -10.33 -11.24
C SER A 175 -2.01 -9.95 -9.79
N ASP A 176 -1.02 -10.59 -9.18
CA ASP A 176 -0.80 -10.51 -7.74
C ASP A 176 0.53 -9.80 -7.43
N ILE A 177 0.48 -8.47 -7.30
CA ILE A 177 1.65 -7.65 -6.93
C ILE A 177 2.01 -7.87 -5.47
N PHE A 178 1.02 -7.73 -4.58
CA PHE A 178 1.18 -7.81 -3.14
C PHE A 178 0.48 -9.03 -2.56
N VAL A 179 1.13 -9.66 -1.59
CA VAL A 179 0.55 -10.66 -0.70
C VAL A 179 0.30 -9.98 0.65
N GLU A 180 -0.97 -9.94 1.06
CA GLU A 180 -1.36 -9.43 2.37
C GLU A 180 -1.14 -10.50 3.45
N LEU A 181 -0.53 -10.10 4.57
CA LEU A 181 -0.31 -10.96 5.73
C LEU A 181 -1.26 -10.57 6.86
N PRO A 182 -1.85 -11.54 7.59
CA PRO A 182 -2.69 -11.25 8.74
C PRO A 182 -1.87 -10.57 9.84
N VAL A 183 -2.40 -9.45 10.35
CA VAL A 183 -1.79 -8.65 11.43
C VAL A 183 -2.50 -8.97 12.74
N THR A 184 -1.72 -9.36 13.76
CA THR A 184 -2.21 -9.58 15.12
C THR A 184 -1.53 -8.59 16.06
N ILE A 185 -2.30 -7.92 16.92
CA ILE A 185 -1.74 -7.00 17.91
C ILE A 185 -1.46 -7.80 19.18
N HIS A 186 -0.21 -7.78 19.64
CA HIS A 186 0.21 -8.43 20.86
C HIS A 186 0.51 -7.41 21.96
N ASN A 187 0.17 -7.79 23.20
CA ASN A 187 0.45 -7.03 24.40
C ASN A 187 1.18 -7.94 25.40
N SER A 188 2.25 -7.43 26.00
CA SER A 188 2.87 -8.09 27.13
C SER A 188 1.95 -8.07 28.35
N HIS A 189 2.06 -9.08 29.21
CA HIS A 189 1.24 -9.16 30.43
C HIS A 189 1.41 -7.94 31.36
N LEU A 190 2.60 -7.34 31.38
CA LEU A 190 2.84 -6.11 32.14
C LEU A 190 2.05 -4.92 31.58
N LEU A 191 2.02 -4.78 30.25
CA LEU A 191 1.23 -3.75 29.58
C LEU A 191 -0.26 -3.97 29.82
N THR A 192 -0.74 -5.21 29.75
CA THR A 192 -2.13 -5.56 30.10
C THR A 192 -2.46 -5.17 31.54
N THR A 193 -1.58 -5.48 32.49
CA THR A 193 -1.75 -5.10 33.91
C THR A 193 -1.80 -3.59 34.08
N TYR A 194 -0.93 -2.86 33.37
CA TYR A 194 -0.93 -1.40 33.37
C TYR A 194 -2.23 -0.82 32.81
N LEU A 195 -2.76 -1.36 31.71
CA LEU A 195 -4.04 -0.92 31.15
C LEU A 195 -5.20 -1.14 32.13
N HIS A 196 -5.17 -2.21 32.93
CA HIS A 196 -6.18 -2.45 33.98
C HIS A 196 -6.09 -1.48 35.17
N GLN A 197 -4.97 -0.79 35.37
CA GLN A 197 -4.84 0.24 36.41
C GLN A 197 -5.43 1.59 35.98
N ILE A 198 -5.65 1.80 34.68
CA ILE A 198 -6.22 3.05 34.16
C ILE A 198 -7.71 3.11 34.56
N PRO A 199 -8.13 4.16 35.29
CA PRO A 199 -9.50 4.25 35.82
C PRO A 199 -10.52 4.24 34.68
N THR A 200 -11.41 3.24 34.71
CA THR A 200 -12.40 2.96 33.65
C THR A 200 -13.83 3.10 34.19
N THR A 201 -14.03 3.85 35.29
CA THR A 201 -15.35 3.97 35.90
C THR A 201 -16.27 4.77 35.00
N ALA A 202 -17.06 4.06 34.18
CA ALA A 202 -18.28 4.61 33.63
C ALA A 202 -19.16 5.08 34.80
N PRO A 203 -19.81 6.24 34.71
CA PRO A 203 -20.75 6.68 35.73
C PRO A 203 -21.81 5.60 35.94
N LYS A 204 -21.99 5.16 37.19
CA LYS A 204 -22.96 4.12 37.58
C LYS A 204 -24.38 4.68 37.72
N GLU A 205 -24.50 6.00 37.82
CA GLU A 205 -25.77 6.72 37.93
C GLU A 205 -26.24 7.16 36.54
N GLU A 206 -27.55 7.10 36.30
CA GLU A 206 -28.16 7.65 35.09
C GLU A 206 -27.86 9.16 35.03
N LEU A 207 -27.24 9.59 33.93
CA LEU A 207 -26.88 11.00 33.74
C LEU A 207 -28.12 11.78 33.28
N ASP A 208 -28.43 12.86 33.99
CA ASP A 208 -29.42 13.84 33.52
C ASP A 208 -28.97 14.48 32.20
N LEU A 209 -29.93 14.73 31.31
CA LEU A 209 -29.68 15.45 30.06
C LEU A 209 -29.10 16.84 30.39
N PRO A 210 -27.95 17.22 29.81
CA PRO A 210 -27.34 18.50 30.12
C PRO A 210 -28.25 19.65 29.67
N PRO A 211 -28.52 20.64 30.53
CA PRO A 211 -29.47 21.72 30.23
C PRO A 211 -28.96 22.73 29.20
N SER A 212 -27.66 22.72 28.86
CA SER A 212 -27.06 23.60 27.86
C SER A 212 -25.73 23.05 27.32
N LEU A 213 -25.29 23.54 26.15
CA LEU A 213 -23.98 23.23 25.55
C LEU A 213 -22.81 23.55 26.50
N ALA A 214 -22.91 24.67 27.25
CA ALA A 214 -21.88 25.06 28.20
C ALA A 214 -21.75 24.06 29.37
N ALA A 215 -22.88 23.54 29.85
CA ALA A 215 -22.90 22.49 30.88
C ALA A 215 -22.34 21.16 30.36
N LEU A 216 -22.55 20.83 29.08
CA LEU A 216 -21.98 19.65 28.43
C LEU A 216 -20.44 19.74 28.34
N LEU A 217 -19.90 20.88 27.90
CA LEU A 217 -18.45 21.09 27.76
C LEU A 217 -17.71 21.16 29.11
N ALA A 218 -18.37 21.72 30.13
CA ALA A 218 -17.85 21.79 31.50
C ALA A 218 -17.97 20.47 32.29
N SER A 219 -18.72 19.49 31.75
CA SER A 219 -18.91 18.20 32.40
C SER A 219 -17.58 17.43 32.49
N PRO A 220 -17.32 16.68 33.59
CA PRO A 220 -16.19 15.76 33.69
C PRO A 220 -16.17 14.69 32.58
N LEU A 221 -17.29 14.50 31.87
CA LEU A 221 -17.41 13.62 30.71
C LEU A 221 -16.90 14.22 29.38
N SER A 222 -16.60 15.52 29.30
CA SER A 222 -16.10 16.14 28.06
C SER A 222 -14.67 15.71 27.73
N ASN A 223 -13.90 15.32 28.75
CA ASN A 223 -12.62 14.63 28.63
C ASN A 223 -12.76 13.24 29.28
N PRO A 224 -13.42 12.30 28.58
CA PRO A 224 -13.67 11.02 29.18
C PRO A 224 -12.34 10.28 29.43
N PRO A 225 -12.21 9.49 30.51
CA PRO A 225 -11.00 8.73 30.77
C PRO A 225 -10.66 7.83 29.57
N MET A 226 -9.38 7.59 29.33
CA MET A 226 -8.82 6.96 28.11
C MET A 226 -9.49 5.63 27.68
N ASN A 227 -10.21 4.97 28.59
CA ASN A 227 -10.88 3.68 28.38
C ASN A 227 -12.42 3.76 28.28
N THR A 228 -13.03 4.95 28.12
CA THR A 228 -14.46 5.04 27.84
C THR A 228 -14.79 4.53 26.44
N PRO A 229 -15.98 3.94 26.22
CA PRO A 229 -16.40 3.56 24.88
C PRO A 229 -16.38 4.78 23.95
N ASN A 230 -15.59 4.68 22.87
CA ASN A 230 -15.57 5.70 21.83
C ASN A 230 -16.81 5.54 20.93
N PHE A 231 -17.66 6.57 20.89
CA PHE A 231 -18.85 6.61 20.03
C PHE A 231 -18.58 7.14 18.62
N ASP A 232 -17.37 7.62 18.30
CA ASP A 232 -16.99 8.07 16.96
C ASP A 232 -17.21 6.98 15.90
N ASN A 233 -17.03 5.72 16.30
CA ASN A 233 -17.30 4.54 15.46
C ASN A 233 -18.76 4.45 15.00
N LEU A 234 -19.71 5.06 15.72
CA LEU A 234 -21.13 5.06 15.40
C LEU A 234 -21.57 6.30 14.63
N SER A 235 -20.66 7.22 14.32
CA SER A 235 -20.97 8.38 13.50
C SER A 235 -21.46 7.94 12.11
N LEU A 236 -22.54 8.58 11.65
CA LEU A 236 -23.17 8.37 10.34
C LEU A 236 -22.68 9.36 9.28
N ASN A 237 -21.74 10.23 9.58
CA ASN A 237 -21.38 11.31 8.66
C ASN A 237 -20.78 10.73 7.36
N ILE A 238 -21.47 10.92 6.23
CA ILE A 238 -21.15 10.28 4.94
C ILE A 238 -20.17 11.14 4.11
N ASP A 239 -20.14 12.46 4.33
CA ASP A 239 -19.99 13.35 3.17
C ASP A 239 -18.55 13.62 2.67
N PRO A 240 -17.50 13.86 3.49
CA PRO A 240 -16.18 14.15 2.90
C PRO A 240 -15.37 12.91 2.49
N PHE A 241 -15.60 11.76 3.13
CA PHE A 241 -14.78 10.56 2.93
C PHE A 241 -15.21 9.80 1.68
N LEU A 242 -16.52 9.56 1.52
CA LEU A 242 -17.04 8.80 0.38
C LEU A 242 -16.86 9.58 -0.93
N GLU A 243 -17.18 10.89 -0.92
CA GLU A 243 -16.99 11.77 -2.07
C GLU A 243 -15.56 11.72 -2.60
N LYS A 244 -14.58 11.94 -1.73
CA LYS A 244 -13.15 11.89 -2.11
C LYS A 244 -12.70 10.52 -2.60
N ASN A 245 -13.17 9.43 -2.00
CA ASN A 245 -12.82 8.09 -2.50
C ASN A 245 -13.42 7.82 -3.89
N CYS A 246 -14.63 8.32 -4.16
CA CYS A 246 -15.24 8.25 -5.49
C CYS A 246 -14.46 9.09 -6.50
N ASP A 247 -14.03 10.31 -6.14
CA ASP A 247 -13.20 11.15 -7.02
C ASP A 247 -11.86 10.47 -7.35
N LEU A 248 -11.18 9.91 -6.35
CA LEU A 248 -9.93 9.16 -6.54
C LEU A 248 -10.12 7.91 -7.41
N LEU A 249 -11.26 7.23 -7.28
CA LEU A 249 -11.60 6.10 -8.14
C LEU A 249 -11.83 6.55 -9.59
N LEU A 250 -12.53 7.67 -9.80
CA LEU A 250 -12.74 8.23 -11.13
C LEU A 250 -11.41 8.62 -11.79
N GLU A 251 -10.52 9.29 -11.07
CA GLU A 251 -9.18 9.65 -11.56
C GLU A 251 -8.35 8.41 -11.94
N SER A 252 -8.42 7.36 -11.13
CA SER A 252 -7.75 6.08 -11.43
C SER A 252 -8.34 5.41 -12.68
N ILE A 253 -9.67 5.45 -12.88
CA ILE A 253 -10.33 4.92 -14.07
C ILE A 253 -9.94 5.72 -15.33
N GLU A 254 -9.87 7.05 -15.24
CA GLU A 254 -9.44 7.92 -16.35
C GLU A 254 -7.98 7.66 -16.75
N THR A 255 -7.11 7.50 -15.75
CA THR A 255 -5.71 7.11 -15.97
C THR A 255 -5.62 5.75 -16.64
N HIS A 256 -6.44 4.77 -16.22
CA HIS A 256 -6.48 3.44 -16.81
C HIS A 256 -6.97 3.48 -18.26
N HIS A 257 -7.97 4.32 -18.55
CA HIS A 257 -8.48 4.52 -19.89
C HIS A 257 -7.41 5.12 -20.82
N THR A 258 -6.66 6.10 -20.34
CA THR A 258 -5.55 6.73 -21.08
C THR A 258 -4.45 5.72 -21.41
N GLU A 259 -4.01 4.94 -20.43
CA GLU A 259 -3.01 3.88 -20.63
C GLU A 259 -3.50 2.79 -21.59
N ASN A 260 -4.77 2.40 -21.49
CA ASN A 260 -5.37 1.44 -22.41
C ASN A 260 -5.42 1.98 -23.86
N ASN A 261 -5.70 3.27 -24.04
CA ASN A 261 -5.67 3.91 -25.36
C ASN A 261 -4.25 3.93 -25.96
N ASN A 262 -3.23 4.20 -25.13
CA ASN A 262 -1.82 4.12 -25.53
C ASN A 262 -1.45 2.70 -25.98
N PHE A 263 -1.85 1.69 -25.22
CA PHE A 263 -1.62 0.28 -25.57
C PHE A 263 -2.34 -0.12 -26.86
N GLN A 264 -3.59 0.31 -27.07
CA GLN A 264 -4.31 0.07 -28.32
C GLN A 264 -3.62 0.73 -29.53
N TYR A 265 -3.05 1.92 -29.35
CA TYR A 265 -2.27 2.57 -30.40
C TYR A 265 -1.05 1.72 -30.78
N TYR A 266 -0.30 1.24 -29.78
CA TYR A 266 0.80 0.30 -29.97
C TYR A 266 0.35 -0.97 -30.71
N GLN A 267 -0.74 -1.60 -30.28
CA GLN A 267 -1.27 -2.81 -30.90
C GLN A 267 -1.63 -2.61 -32.38
N ARG A 268 -2.25 -1.47 -32.72
CA ARG A 268 -2.55 -1.12 -34.12
C ARG A 268 -1.27 -0.89 -34.93
N ALA A 269 -0.24 -0.27 -34.35
CA ALA A 269 1.04 -0.07 -35.02
C ALA A 269 1.76 -1.41 -35.27
N LEU A 270 1.78 -2.30 -34.27
CA LEU A 270 2.34 -3.64 -34.37
C LEU A 270 1.64 -4.46 -35.46
N ALA A 271 0.30 -4.47 -35.48
CA ALA A 271 -0.47 -5.19 -36.48
C ALA A 271 -0.19 -4.72 -37.92
N ARG A 272 0.00 -3.40 -38.13
CA ARG A 272 0.38 -2.86 -39.44
C ARG A 272 1.76 -3.34 -39.88
N GLU A 273 2.75 -3.33 -38.99
CA GLU A 273 4.09 -3.81 -39.33
C GLU A 273 4.12 -5.34 -39.54
N GLN A 274 3.41 -6.11 -38.72
CA GLN A 274 3.24 -7.56 -38.91
C GLN A 274 2.59 -7.88 -40.26
N THR A 275 1.59 -7.10 -40.69
CA THR A 275 0.96 -7.27 -42.01
C THR A 275 1.95 -7.02 -43.15
N LYS A 276 2.81 -6.00 -43.04
CA LYS A 276 3.88 -5.74 -44.03
C LYS A 276 4.91 -6.86 -44.07
N ILE A 277 5.33 -7.37 -42.92
CA ILE A 277 6.27 -8.50 -42.80
C ILE A 277 5.65 -9.75 -43.43
N ALA A 278 4.40 -10.08 -43.11
CA ALA A 278 3.70 -11.23 -43.68
C ALA A 278 3.55 -11.12 -45.21
N ALA A 279 3.22 -9.94 -45.73
CA ALA A 279 3.14 -9.69 -47.16
C ALA A 279 4.52 -9.83 -47.85
N TRP A 280 5.59 -9.34 -47.22
CA TRP A 280 6.96 -9.49 -47.70
C TRP A 280 7.38 -10.97 -47.73
N GLN A 281 7.13 -11.71 -46.64
CA GLN A 281 7.44 -13.14 -46.53
C GLN A 281 6.67 -13.96 -47.58
N ALA A 282 5.37 -13.68 -47.77
CA ALA A 282 4.56 -14.34 -48.78
C ALA A 282 5.11 -14.10 -50.20
N LYS A 283 5.49 -12.86 -50.51
CA LYS A 283 6.12 -12.51 -51.80
C LYS A 283 7.45 -13.24 -51.99
N ARG A 284 8.28 -13.28 -50.95
CA ARG A 284 9.61 -13.94 -50.99
C ARG A 284 9.49 -15.44 -51.18
N LYS A 285 8.54 -16.08 -50.49
CA LYS A 285 8.23 -17.51 -50.64
C LYS A 285 7.75 -17.84 -52.06
N ALA A 286 6.88 -17.02 -52.64
CA ALA A 286 6.43 -17.20 -54.03
C ALA A 286 7.59 -17.06 -55.03
N GLU A 287 8.52 -16.12 -54.79
CA GLU A 287 9.71 -15.91 -55.61
C GLU A 287 10.73 -17.06 -55.49
N ASN A 288 10.84 -17.66 -54.30
CA ASN A 288 11.67 -18.84 -54.07
C ASN A 288 11.13 -20.08 -54.80
N VAL A 289 9.80 -20.26 -54.87
CA VAL A 289 9.17 -21.34 -55.64
C VAL A 289 9.46 -21.21 -57.13
N SER A 290 9.40 -20.00 -57.71
CA SER A 290 9.72 -19.79 -59.13
C SER A 290 11.21 -19.97 -59.43
N ARG A 291 12.10 -19.53 -58.54
CA ARG A 291 13.55 -19.78 -58.69
C ARG A 291 13.94 -21.25 -58.57
N ALA A 292 13.26 -22.02 -57.73
CA ALA A 292 13.46 -23.48 -57.65
C ALA A 292 13.12 -24.17 -58.98
N GLN A 293 12.05 -23.76 -59.67
CA GLN A 293 11.69 -24.27 -61.00
C GLN A 293 12.75 -23.91 -62.06
N LEU A 294 13.36 -22.73 -61.93
CA LEU A 294 14.43 -22.24 -62.81
C LEU A 294 15.84 -22.72 -62.42
N LYS A 295 15.97 -23.59 -61.40
CA LYS A 295 17.25 -24.10 -60.84
C LYS A 295 18.22 -22.99 -60.39
N GLN A 296 17.70 -21.85 -59.94
CA GLN A 296 18.48 -20.77 -59.35
C GLN A 296 18.56 -20.93 -57.82
N PRO A 297 19.63 -20.41 -57.16
CA PRO A 297 19.74 -20.45 -55.71
C PRO A 297 18.61 -19.65 -55.04
N LEU A 298 18.10 -20.20 -53.93
CA LEU A 298 17.02 -19.62 -53.12
C LEU A 298 17.53 -18.37 -52.39
N LEU A 299 16.66 -17.37 -52.20
CA LEU A 299 16.98 -16.21 -51.38
C LEU A 299 16.65 -16.46 -49.91
N ALA A 300 17.44 -15.85 -49.04
CA ALA A 300 17.29 -15.96 -47.60
C ALA A 300 15.95 -15.39 -47.14
N GLU A 301 15.27 -16.14 -46.28
CA GLU A 301 13.96 -15.77 -45.74
C GLU A 301 14.06 -14.87 -44.51
N ASP A 302 15.27 -14.57 -44.00
CA ASP A 302 15.50 -13.83 -42.75
C ASP A 302 15.80 -12.33 -42.95
N GLU A 303 15.93 -11.85 -44.19
CA GLU A 303 16.27 -10.45 -44.48
C GLU A 303 15.25 -9.44 -43.92
N TRP A 304 14.00 -9.88 -43.67
CA TRP A 304 12.97 -9.02 -43.09
C TRP A 304 13.32 -8.50 -41.69
N GLN A 305 14.11 -9.24 -40.90
CA GLN A 305 14.52 -8.80 -39.55
C GLN A 305 15.41 -7.55 -39.59
N ARG A 306 16.14 -7.35 -40.70
CA ARG A 306 16.95 -6.15 -40.92
C ARG A 306 16.13 -5.02 -41.56
N LEU A 307 15.14 -5.37 -42.37
CA LEU A 307 14.33 -4.44 -43.15
C LEU A 307 13.19 -3.80 -42.33
N PHE A 308 12.58 -4.56 -41.42
CA PHE A 308 11.45 -4.10 -40.61
C PHE A 308 11.85 -4.01 -39.15
N LYS A 309 11.62 -2.83 -38.54
CA LYS A 309 11.78 -2.62 -37.10
C LYS A 309 10.42 -2.67 -36.44
N LEU A 310 10.18 -3.66 -35.58
CA LEU A 310 8.94 -3.75 -34.82
C LEU A 310 8.89 -2.63 -33.77
N PRO A 311 7.73 -2.01 -33.53
CA PRO A 311 7.55 -1.10 -32.41
C PRO A 311 7.87 -1.80 -31.08
N GLN A 312 8.53 -1.11 -30.16
CA GLN A 312 8.81 -1.61 -28.82
C GLN A 312 7.53 -1.60 -27.97
N GLU A 313 7.27 -2.68 -27.23
CA GLU A 313 6.12 -2.76 -26.32
C GLU A 313 6.29 -1.74 -25.17
N PRO A 314 5.28 -0.90 -24.89
CA PRO A 314 5.30 -0.04 -23.71
C PRO A 314 5.24 -0.88 -22.43
N SER A 315 5.90 -0.42 -21.37
CA SER A 315 5.85 -1.10 -20.07
C SER A 315 4.42 -1.10 -19.52
N ARG A 316 3.92 -2.26 -19.08
CA ARG A 316 2.57 -2.39 -18.51
C ARG A 316 2.51 -2.23 -16.99
N LEU A 317 3.66 -1.96 -16.34
CA LEU A 317 3.76 -1.87 -14.88
C LEU A 317 2.83 -0.79 -14.29
N GLU A 318 2.83 0.40 -14.87
CA GLU A 318 2.00 1.52 -14.39
C GLU A 318 0.51 1.24 -14.59
N SER A 319 0.13 0.68 -15.75
CA SER A 319 -1.24 0.24 -16.01
C SER A 319 -1.71 -0.80 -14.99
N MET A 320 -0.87 -1.79 -14.67
CA MET A 320 -1.17 -2.82 -13.68
C MET A 320 -1.30 -2.24 -12.26
N LEU A 321 -0.39 -1.35 -11.87
CA LEU A 321 -0.46 -0.64 -10.59
C LEU A 321 -1.77 0.14 -10.44
N ASN A 322 -2.15 0.86 -11.48
CA ASN A 322 -3.35 1.65 -11.49
C ASN A 322 -4.62 0.77 -11.41
N THR A 323 -4.64 -0.40 -12.07
CA THR A 323 -5.74 -1.36 -11.89
C THR A 323 -5.84 -1.85 -10.44
N CYS A 324 -4.71 -2.17 -9.78
CA CYS A 324 -4.72 -2.56 -8.37
C CYS A 324 -5.18 -1.40 -7.47
N GLN A 325 -4.82 -0.16 -7.79
CA GLN A 325 -5.25 1.02 -7.04
C GLN A 325 -6.76 1.28 -7.20
N ALA A 326 -7.31 1.11 -8.40
CA ALA A 326 -8.76 1.16 -8.64
C ALA A 326 -9.49 0.10 -7.81
N GLU A 327 -9.01 -1.14 -7.82
CA GLU A 327 -9.59 -2.23 -7.01
C GLU A 327 -9.53 -1.92 -5.51
N GLN A 328 -8.42 -1.33 -5.03
CA GLN A 328 -8.28 -0.92 -3.64
C GLN A 328 -9.31 0.15 -3.24
N TYR A 329 -9.55 1.16 -4.09
CA TYR A 329 -10.61 2.15 -3.83
C TYR A 329 -12.00 1.51 -3.84
N SER A 330 -12.29 0.61 -4.79
CA SER A 330 -13.57 -0.13 -4.81
C SER A 330 -13.79 -0.93 -3.52
N ARG A 331 -12.80 -1.70 -3.05
CA ARG A 331 -12.88 -2.45 -1.80
C ARG A 331 -13.07 -1.54 -0.57
N GLN A 332 -12.50 -0.33 -0.59
CA GLN A 332 -12.69 0.65 0.47
C GLN A 332 -14.10 1.22 0.49
N ILE A 333 -14.66 1.55 -0.67
CA ILE A 333 -16.04 2.00 -0.82
C ILE A 333 -17.00 0.90 -0.34
N ASP A 334 -16.79 -0.35 -0.77
CA ASP A 334 -17.60 -1.49 -0.33
C ASP A 334 -17.56 -1.67 1.20
N GLY A 335 -16.36 -1.61 1.79
CA GLY A 335 -16.18 -1.69 3.24
C GLY A 335 -16.84 -0.53 4.00
N PHE A 336 -16.79 0.68 3.44
CA PHE A 336 -17.44 1.86 4.01
C PHE A 336 -18.97 1.73 3.95
N VAL A 337 -19.53 1.35 2.79
CA VAL A 337 -20.98 1.15 2.60
C VAL A 337 -21.50 0.04 3.51
N ALA A 338 -20.78 -1.08 3.63
CA ALA A 338 -21.15 -2.17 4.54
C ALA A 338 -21.21 -1.70 6.00
N ALA A 339 -20.20 -0.96 6.47
CA ALA A 339 -20.17 -0.42 7.83
C ALA A 339 -21.30 0.59 8.06
N THR A 340 -21.48 1.57 7.17
CA THR A 340 -22.53 2.60 7.28
C THR A 340 -23.92 1.99 7.22
N THR A 341 -24.15 0.96 6.40
CA THR A 341 -25.43 0.24 6.34
C THR A 341 -25.73 -0.46 7.66
N GLY A 342 -24.75 -1.08 8.29
CA GLY A 342 -24.88 -1.64 9.64
C GLY A 342 -25.25 -0.59 10.68
N LYS A 343 -24.59 0.58 10.65
CA LYS A 343 -24.91 1.72 11.53
C LYS A 343 -26.35 2.22 11.33
N MET A 344 -26.77 2.40 10.07
CA MET A 344 -28.13 2.85 9.72
C MET A 344 -29.19 1.84 10.18
N PHE A 345 -28.94 0.54 10.03
CA PHE A 345 -29.86 -0.49 10.51
C PHE A 345 -29.99 -0.48 12.04
N GLY A 346 -28.87 -0.33 12.76
CA GLY A 346 -28.86 -0.20 14.22
C GLY A 346 -29.67 1.01 14.69
N ILE A 347 -29.57 2.15 14.00
CA ILE A 347 -30.36 3.34 14.31
C ILE A 347 -31.85 3.13 14.00
N LYS A 348 -32.18 2.53 12.86
CA LYS A 348 -33.58 2.21 12.50
C LYS A 348 -34.25 1.34 13.56
N GLY A 349 -33.55 0.32 14.06
CA GLY A 349 -34.05 -0.54 15.14
C GLY A 349 -34.31 0.19 16.45
N ASN A 350 -33.54 1.24 16.75
CA ASN A 350 -33.73 2.05 17.95
C ASN A 350 -34.76 3.19 17.78
N LEU A 351 -34.96 3.69 16.55
CA LEU A 351 -35.89 4.79 16.26
C LEU A 351 -37.35 4.31 16.07
N VAL A 352 -37.54 3.06 15.64
CA VAL A 352 -38.87 2.43 15.61
C VAL A 352 -38.97 1.61 16.89
N PRO A 353 -39.58 2.12 17.98
CA PRO A 353 -39.90 1.27 19.11
C PRO A 353 -40.71 0.10 18.58
N ASP A 354 -40.39 -1.12 19.00
CA ASP A 354 -41.15 -2.31 18.66
C ASP A 354 -42.63 -2.01 18.92
N SER A 355 -43.37 -1.73 17.86
CA SER A 355 -44.80 -1.45 17.93
C SER A 355 -45.54 -2.78 18.08
N GLN A 356 -45.12 -3.65 19.01
CA GLN A 356 -45.78 -4.87 19.44
C GLN A 356 -45.31 -5.31 20.83
N SER A 357 -46.03 -4.85 21.86
CA SER A 357 -46.53 -5.72 22.93
C SER A 357 -47.79 -5.10 23.52
#